data_AF-A0AAE3V8Y1-F1
#
_entry.id   AF-A0AAE3V8Y1-F1
#
_cell.length_a   1.000
_cell.length_b   1.000
_cell.length_c   1.000
_cell.angle_alpha   90.00
_cell.angle_beta   90.00
_cell.angle_gamma   90.00
#
_symmetry.space_group_name_H-M   'P 1'
#
loop_
_entity.id
_entity.type
_entity.pdbx_description
1 polymer ?
#
loop_
_entity_poly.entity_id
_entity_poly.type
_entity_poly.pdbx_seq_one_letter_code
_entity_poly.pdbx_strand_id
1 'polypeptide(L)' 'MGFTEILTIIFIVLKLLGVITWAWWVCLLPEILAGVLYVVIVVAQLVVIHKTHKSIKKHFDEF' A
#
# COMPACT_ATOMS: atom_id res chain seq x y z
N MET A 1 -8.46 2.53 -0.32
CA MET A 1 -9.43 3.45 -0.93
C MET A 1 -10.52 3.70 0.09
N GLY A 2 -10.64 4.94 0.57
CA GLY A 2 -11.51 5.33 1.70
C GLY A 2 -10.80 6.36 2.60
N PHE A 3 -10.06 5.89 3.60
CA PHE A 3 -9.56 6.77 4.67
C PHE A 3 -8.32 7.60 4.30
N THR A 4 -7.34 7.01 3.62
CA THR A 4 -6.06 7.68 3.34
C THR A 4 -6.20 8.88 2.40
N GLU A 5 -7.13 8.80 1.45
CA GLU A 5 -7.38 9.85 0.46
C GLU A 5 -8.03 11.07 1.10
N ILE A 6 -9.00 10.84 2.01
CA ILE A 6 -9.62 11.88 2.82
C ILE A 6 -8.56 12.57 3.69
N LEU A 7 -7.64 11.79 4.27
CA LEU A 7 -6.55 12.33 5.07
C LEU A 7 -5.59 13.19 4.22
N THR A 8 -5.23 12.77 3.01
CA THR A 8 -4.43 13.57 2.08
C THR A 8 -5.12 14.89 1.73
N ILE A 9 -6.43 14.86 1.44
CA ILE A 9 -7.21 16.06 1.12
C ILE A 9 -7.25 17.02 2.32
N ILE A 10 -7.49 16.52 3.55
CA ILE A 10 -7.47 17.35 4.76
C ILE A 10 -6.09 18.01 4.97
N PHE A 11 -4.99 17.28 4.76
CA PHE A 11 -3.64 17.84 4.83
C PHE A 11 -3.38 18.92 3.77
N ILE A 12 -3.86 18.73 2.54
CA ILE A 12 -3.74 19.74 1.47
C ILE A 12 -4.55 20.99 1.81
N VAL A 13 -5.79 20.83 2.30
CA VAL A 13 -6.64 21.97 2.69
C VAL A 13 -6.05 22.74 3.87
N LEU A 14 -5.57 22.06 4.92
CA LEU A 14 -4.89 22.70 6.05
C LEU A 14 -3.63 23.47 5.63
N LYS A 15 -2.92 22.98 4.62
CA LYS A 15 -1.75 23.65 4.05
C LYS A 15 -2.11 24.89 3.24
N LEU A 16 -3.16 24.83 2.42
CA LEU A 16 -3.68 25.97 1.66
C LEU A 16 -4.22 27.06 2.60
N LEU A 17 -4.79 26.68 3.74
CA LEU A 17 -5.23 27.59 4.80
C LEU A 17 -4.06 28.17 5.62
N GLY A 18 -2.82 27.79 5.34
CA GLY A 18 -1.63 28.33 6.01
C GLY A 18 -1.46 27.88 7.48
N VAL A 19 -2.27 26.93 7.94
CA VAL A 19 -2.20 26.38 9.31
C VAL A 19 -0.92 25.56 9.52
N ILE A 20 -0.37 25.01 8.43
CA ILE A 20 0.81 24.13 8.47
C ILE A 20 1.88 24.64 7.48
N THR A 21 3.03 25.10 7.98
CA THR A 21 4.18 25.58 7.18
C THR A 21 5.10 24.47 6.67
N TRP A 22 4.76 23.20 6.90
CA TRP A 22 5.63 22.05 6.65
C TRP A 22 5.91 21.81 5.16
N ALA A 23 6.90 20.98 4.83
CA ALA A 23 7.19 20.59 3.44
C ALA A 23 6.04 19.79 2.81
N TRP A 24 5.84 19.92 1.49
CA TRP A 24 4.80 19.19 0.75
C TRP A 24 4.93 17.67 0.88
N TRP A 25 6.15 17.19 1.09
CA TRP A 25 6.47 15.78 1.31
C TRP A 25 5.73 15.14 2.48
N VAL A 26 5.46 15.91 3.54
CA VAL A 26 4.80 15.37 4.74
C VAL A 26 3.29 15.23 4.55
N CYS A 27 2.69 16.05 3.69
CA CYS A 27 1.27 15.90 3.32
C CYS A 27 1.03 14.65 2.45
N LEU A 28 2.03 14.23 1.66
CA LEU A 28 1.98 13.02 0.82
C LEU A 28 2.42 11.75 1.56
N LEU A 29 3.00 11.88 2.75
CA LEU A 29 3.52 10.78 3.55
C LEU A 29 2.48 9.71 3.89
N PRO A 30 1.22 10.06 4.27
CA PRO A 30 0.18 9.06 4.54
C PRO A 30 -0.15 8.21 3.32
N GLU A 31 -0.16 8.82 2.13
CA GLU A 31 -0.47 8.17 0.87
C GLU A 31 0.66 7.22 0.43
N ILE A 32 1.91 7.67 0.54
CA ILE A 32 3.08 6.86 0.23
C ILE A 32 3.15 5.64 1.16
N LEU A 33 2.89 5.82 2.46
CA LEU A 33 2.93 4.73 3.43
C LEU A 33 1.86 3.67 3.15
N ALA A 34 0.64 4.10 2.81
CA ALA A 34 -0.44 3.20 2.43
C ALA A 34 -0.13 2.47 1.12
N GLY A 35 0.40 3.17 0.12
CA GLY A 35 0.80 2.57 -1.16
C GLY A 35 1.89 1.51 -0.98
N VAL A 36 2.93 1.81 -0.21
CA VAL A 36 4.03 0.87 0.07
C VAL A 36 3.53 -0.36 0.83
N LEU A 37 2.74 -0.18 1.89
CA LEU A 37 2.18 -1.32 2.63
C LEU A 37 1.30 -2.20 1.75
N TYR A 38 0.48 -1.59 0.90
CA TYR A 38 -0.37 -2.33 -0.02
C TYR A 38 0.45 -3.16 -1.01
N VAL A 39 1.47 -2.56 -1.63
CA VAL A 39 2.38 -3.27 -2.55
C VAL A 39 3.07 -4.44 -1.86
N VAL A 40 3.58 -4.26 -0.64
CA VAL A 40 4.24 -5.33 0.13
C VAL A 40 3.29 -6.50 0.38
N ILE A 41 2.04 -6.23 0.78
CA ILE A 41 1.03 -7.28 1.02
C ILE A 41 0.71 -8.03 -0.28
N VAL A 42 0.52 -7.32 -1.39
CA VAL A 42 0.24 -7.93 -2.70
C VAL A 42 1.39 -8.83 -3.14
N VAL A 43 2.63 -8.37 -3.02
CA VAL A 43 3.82 -9.16 -3.36
C VAL A 43 3.92 -10.40 -2.47
N ALA A 44 3.67 -10.27 -1.16
CA ALA A 44 3.68 -11.41 -0.24
C ALA A 44 2.62 -12.45 -0.62
N GLN A 45 1.40 -12.02 -0.97
CA GLN A 45 0.33 -12.92 -1.43
C GLN A 45 0.72 -13.63 -2.73
N LEU A 46 1.28 -12.91 -3.71
CA LEU A 46 1.73 -13.50 -4.97
C LEU A 46 2.82 -14.55 -4.76
N VAL A 47 3.77 -14.31 -3.86
CA VAL A 47 4.84 -15.26 -3.52
C VAL A 47 4.26 -16.51 -2.86
N VAL A 48 3.31 -16.36 -1.92
CA VAL A 48 2.64 -17.49 -1.26
C VAL A 48 1.87 -18.32 -2.28
N ILE A 49 1.09 -17.68 -3.15
CA ILE A 49 0.33 -18.38 -4.20
C ILE A 49 1.28 -19.11 -5.16
N HIS A 50 2.36 -18.47 -5.61
CA HIS A 50 3.34 -19.11 -6.49
C HIS A 50 3.99 -20.33 -5.83
N LYS A 51 4.35 -20.23 -4.55
CA LYS A 51 4.98 -21.32 -3.81
C LYS A 51 4.00 -22.48 -3.61
N THR A 52 2.75 -22.19 -3.27
CA THR A 52 1.67 -23.18 -3.12
C THR A 52 1.34 -23.85 -4.45
N HIS A 53 1.21 -23.09 -5.54
CA HIS A 53 0.92 -23.64 -6.87
C HIS A 53 2.05 -24.55 -7.37
N LYS A 54 3.31 -24.20 -7.08
CA LYS A 54 4.47 -25.04 -7.37
C LYS A 54 4.49 -26.33 -6.53
N SER A 55 4.06 -26.26 -5.27
CA SER A 55 4.00 -27.42 -4.37
C SER A 55 2.87 -28.39 -4.73
N ILE A 56 1.71 -27.88 -5.11
CA ILE A 56 0.55 -28.69 -5.52
C ILE A 56 0.85 -29.42 -6.83
N LYS A 57 1.47 -28.75 -7.81
CA LYS A 57 1.81 -29.38 -9.09
C LYS A 57 2.75 -30.59 -8.90
N LYS A 58 3.71 -30.50 -7.99
CA LYS A 58 4.62 -31.63 -7.69
C LYS A 58 3.87 -32.84 -7.12
N HIS A 59 2.96 -32.62 -6.18
CA HIS A 59 2.18 -33.72 -5.59
C HIS A 59 1.19 -34.37 -6.56
N PHE A 60 0.78 -33.66 -7.62
CA PHE A 60 -0.13 -34.20 -8.63
C PHE A 60 0.57 -35.00 -9.72
N ASP A 61 1.86 -34.73 -9.99
CA ASP A 61 2.70 -35.51 -10.93
C ASP A 61 3.22 -36.82 -10.32
N GLU A 62 3.22 -36.95 -8.98
CA GLU A 62 3.62 -38.18 -8.28
C GLU A 62 2.47 -39.19 -8.09
N PHE A 63 1.23 -38.83 -8.44
CA PHE A 63 0.04 -39.69 -8.37
C PHE A 63 -0.31 -40.26 -9.76
#